data_AF-A0AAX1YCF3-F1
#
_entry.id   AF-A0AAX1YCF3-F1
#
_cell.length_a   1.000
_cell.length_b   1.000
_cell.length_c   1.000
_cell.angle_alpha   90.00
_cell.angle_beta   90.00
_cell.angle_gamma   90.00
#
_symmetry.space_group_name_H-M   'P 1'
#
loop_
_entity.id
_entity.type
_entity.pdbx_description
1 polymer ?
#
loop_
_entity_poly.entity_id
_entity_poly.type
_entity_poly.pdbx_seq_one_letter_code
_entity_poly.pdbx_strand_id
1 'polypeptide(L)'
;MSNEKVLAALFERIEINKSYYFEGAYYRLKDYGDHIYGLQRAIPGMCGEKTASPSIKFYWKNGVLDYQFYVDFEASPMIMKAYSSTDHAFFEQAFENLLHDFEDILES
;
A
#
# COMPACT_ATOMS: atom_id res chain seq x y z
N MET A 1 -2.11 -15.08 -9.64
CA MET A 1 -3.49 -14.82 -9.13
C MET A 1 -3.84 -13.39 -9.50
N SER A 2 -5.13 -13.01 -9.59
CA SER A 2 -5.45 -11.59 -9.85
C SER A 2 -5.26 -10.76 -8.57
N ASN A 3 -4.88 -9.49 -8.70
CA ASN A 3 -4.60 -8.60 -7.57
C ASN A 3 -5.79 -8.47 -6.61
N GLU A 4 -7.02 -8.56 -7.12
CA GLU A 4 -8.25 -8.53 -6.34
C GLU A 4 -8.37 -9.73 -5.39
N LYS A 5 -7.94 -10.92 -5.82
CA LYS A 5 -8.01 -12.12 -4.98
C LYS A 5 -6.99 -12.08 -3.86
N VAL A 6 -5.77 -11.64 -4.19
CA VAL A 6 -4.70 -11.48 -3.20
C VAL A 6 -5.06 -10.38 -2.19
N LEU A 7 -5.57 -9.25 -2.69
CA LEU A 7 -6.07 -8.17 -1.84
C LEU A 7 -7.21 -8.65 -0.93
N ALA A 8 -8.18 -9.40 -1.45
CA ALA A 8 -9.25 -9.97 -0.62
C ALA A 8 -8.70 -10.85 0.51
N ALA A 9 -7.74 -11.73 0.20
CA ALA A 9 -7.08 -12.57 1.20
C ALA A 9 -6.28 -11.73 2.22
N LEU A 10 -5.64 -10.65 1.79
CA LEU A 10 -4.94 -9.72 2.68
C LEU A 10 -5.90 -9.09 3.70
N PHE A 11 -7.08 -8.63 3.26
CA PHE A 11 -8.11 -8.05 4.14
C PHE A 11 -8.64 -9.03 5.19
N GLU A 12 -8.58 -10.34 4.94
CA GLU A 12 -8.97 -11.38 5.90
C GLU A 12 -7.89 -11.69 6.94
N ARG A 13 -6.61 -11.46 6.59
CA ARG A 13 -5.45 -11.88 7.39
C ARG A 13 -4.78 -10.74 8.16
N ILE A 14 -4.89 -9.51 7.67
CA ILE A 14 -4.35 -8.32 8.33
C ILE A 14 -5.41 -7.57 9.13
N GLU A 15 -5.00 -7.07 10.29
CA GLU A 15 -5.81 -6.15 11.08
C GLU A 15 -5.68 -4.73 10.51
N ILE A 16 -6.81 -4.15 10.09
CA ILE A 16 -6.87 -2.80 9.54
C ILE A 16 -6.34 -1.79 10.57
N ASN A 17 -5.56 -0.81 10.10
CA ASN A 17 -4.88 0.24 10.84
C ASN A 17 -3.75 -0.21 11.79
N LYS A 18 -3.53 -1.51 11.97
CA LYS A 18 -2.38 -2.03 12.71
C LYS A 18 -1.09 -1.92 11.91
N SER A 19 -0.01 -1.57 12.60
CA SER A 19 1.34 -1.58 12.02
C SER A 19 2.05 -2.89 12.34
N TYR A 20 2.61 -3.50 11.31
CA TYR A 20 3.46 -4.69 11.38
C TYR A 20 4.89 -4.26 11.07
N TYR A 21 5.87 -4.71 11.86
CA TYR A 21 7.27 -4.40 11.61
C TYR A 21 7.95 -5.60 10.97
N PHE A 22 8.52 -5.40 9.78
CA PHE A 22 9.16 -6.45 8.99
C PHE A 22 10.33 -5.84 8.21
N GLU A 23 11.48 -6.52 8.23
CA GLU A 23 12.70 -6.11 7.50
C GLU A 23 13.06 -4.62 7.58
N GLY A 24 12.98 -4.02 8.77
CA GLY A 24 13.39 -2.62 8.97
C GLY A 24 12.31 -1.58 8.65
N ALA A 25 11.12 -1.99 8.19
CA ALA A 25 10.03 -1.11 7.83
C ALA A 25 8.72 -1.46 8.56
N TYR A 26 7.84 -0.47 8.67
CA TYR A 26 6.47 -0.65 9.14
C TYR A 26 5.52 -0.76 7.97
N TYR A 27 4.70 -1.79 7.97
CA TYR A 27 3.64 -2.02 6.99
C TYR A 27 2.29 -1.88 7.65
N ARG A 28 1.35 -1.24 6.97
CA ARG A 28 -0.02 -1.05 7.45
C ARG A 28 -1.01 -0.97 6.29
N LEU A 29 -2.08 -1.76 6.39
CA LEU A 29 -3.31 -1.50 5.65
C LEU A 29 -4.09 -0.40 6.40
N LYS A 30 -4.10 0.80 5.86
CA LYS A 30 -4.75 1.96 6.48
C LYS A 30 -6.16 2.13 5.92
N ASP A 31 -7.12 2.42 6.78
CA ASP A 31 -8.48 2.80 6.41
C ASP A 31 -8.64 4.32 6.48
N TYR A 32 -9.17 4.91 5.41
CA TYR A 32 -9.47 6.33 5.29
C TYR A 32 -10.97 6.62 5.33
N GLY A 33 -11.83 5.61 5.50
CA GLY A 33 -13.29 5.71 5.37
C GLY A 33 -13.77 5.56 3.92
N ASP A 34 -15.08 5.40 3.74
CA ASP A 34 -15.74 5.33 2.42
C ASP A 34 -15.16 4.28 1.46
N HIS A 35 -14.75 3.13 2.00
CA HIS A 35 -14.08 2.05 1.26
C HIS A 35 -12.75 2.46 0.63
N ILE A 36 -12.11 3.49 1.19
CA ILE A 36 -10.81 3.97 0.75
C ILE A 36 -9.75 3.46 1.70
N TYR A 37 -8.76 2.78 1.14
CA TYR A 37 -7.68 2.16 1.88
C TYR A 37 -6.33 2.62 1.34
N GLY A 38 -5.28 2.32 2.10
CA GLY A 38 -3.94 2.41 1.56
C GLY A 38 -3.04 1.30 2.07
N LEU A 39 -2.28 0.71 1.16
CA LEU A 39 -1.11 -0.08 1.52
C LEU A 39 0.02 0.91 1.74
N GLN A 40 0.62 0.84 2.92
CA GLN A 40 1.66 1.76 3.33
C GLN A 40 2.83 0.96 3.88
N ARG A 41 4.00 1.14 3.27
CA ARG A 41 5.30 0.91 3.88
C ARG A 41 5.80 2.23 4.44
N ALA A 42 6.43 2.19 5.60
CA ALA A 42 7.03 3.37 6.21
C ALA A 42 8.34 3.04 6.91
N ILE A 43 9.36 3.85 6.65
CA ILE A 43 10.66 3.71 7.32
C ILE A 43 10.64 4.48 8.64
N PRO A 44 11.16 3.89 9.75
CA PRO A 44 11.44 4.64 10.96
C PRO A 44 12.52 5.69 10.71
N GLY A 45 12.16 6.97 10.87
CA GLY A 45 13.09 8.08 10.92
C GLY A 45 13.85 8.14 12.25
N MET A 46 14.93 8.93 12.27
CA MET A 46 15.82 9.10 13.43
C MET A 46 15.11 9.55 14.72
N CYS A 47 13.94 10.21 14.59
CA CYS A 47 13.15 10.72 15.72
C CYS A 47 11.80 9.97 15.89
N GLY A 48 11.65 8.77 15.33
CA GLY A 48 10.43 7.97 15.42
C GLY A 48 9.32 8.38 14.44
N GLU A 49 9.57 9.39 13.61
CA GLU A 49 8.71 9.72 12.46
C GLU A 49 8.62 8.51 11.52
N LYS A 50 7.43 8.25 10.98
CA LYS A 50 7.21 7.17 10.01
C LYS A 50 6.91 7.79 8.66
N THR A 51 7.92 7.88 7.81
CA THR A 51 7.79 8.45 6.46
C THR A 51 7.26 7.39 5.51
N ALA A 52 6.17 7.68 4.81
CA ALA A 52 5.52 6.74 3.89
C ALA A 52 6.33 6.55 2.59
N SER A 53 6.92 5.36 2.41
CA SER A 53 7.78 5.07 1.27
C SER A 53 7.76 3.56 0.95
N PRO A 54 6.99 3.08 -0.04
CA PRO A 54 5.90 3.78 -0.72
C PRO A 54 4.54 3.62 -0.01
N SER A 55 3.57 4.44 -0.40
CA SER A 55 2.16 4.27 -0.07
C SER A 55 1.26 4.49 -1.28
N ILE A 56 0.33 3.56 -1.48
CA ILE A 56 -0.70 3.63 -2.52
C ILE A 56 -2.07 3.67 -1.88
N LYS A 57 -2.89 4.64 -2.29
CA LYS A 57 -4.27 4.84 -1.85
C LYS A 57 -5.23 4.41 -2.96
N PHE A 58 -6.24 3.64 -2.61
CA PHE A 58 -7.18 3.04 -3.55
C PHE A 58 -8.57 2.86 -2.92
N TYR A 59 -9.60 2.81 -3.75
CA TYR A 59 -10.93 2.34 -3.40
C TYR A 59 -10.98 0.82 -3.53
N TRP A 60 -11.62 0.16 -2.56
CA TRP A 60 -11.85 -1.27 -2.60
C TRP A 60 -13.23 -1.63 -2.04
N LYS A 61 -14.11 -2.15 -2.91
CA LYS A 61 -15.42 -2.67 -2.49
C LYS A 61 -15.93 -3.72 -3.46
N ASN A 62 -16.38 -4.85 -2.94
CA ASN A 62 -17.04 -5.91 -3.72
C ASN A 62 -16.24 -6.34 -4.97
N GLY A 63 -14.91 -6.42 -4.87
CA GLY A 63 -14.04 -6.80 -5.99
C GLY A 63 -13.66 -5.66 -6.94
N VAL A 64 -14.18 -4.45 -6.73
CA VAL A 64 -13.80 -3.26 -7.52
C VAL A 64 -12.61 -2.60 -6.86
N LEU A 65 -11.50 -2.49 -7.61
CA LEU A 65 -10.26 -1.81 -7.24
C LEU A 65 -10.06 -0.59 -8.13
N ASP A 66 -9.98 0.61 -7.53
CA ASP A 66 -9.66 1.85 -8.26
C ASP A 66 -8.56 2.63 -7.54
N TYR A 67 -7.49 2.98 -8.26
CA TYR A 67 -6.38 3.74 -7.69
C TYR A 67 -6.73 5.23 -7.53
N GLN A 68 -6.16 5.88 -6.51
CA GLN A 68 -6.38 7.31 -6.24
C GLN A 68 -5.08 8.10 -6.18
N PHE A 69 -4.09 7.62 -5.44
CA PHE A 69 -2.87 8.39 -5.17
C PHE A 69 -1.71 7.48 -4.81
N TYR A 70 -0.51 7.85 -5.23
CA TYR A 70 0.73 7.16 -4.88
C TYR A 70 1.75 8.19 -4.36
N VAL A 71 2.47 7.82 -3.30
CA VAL A 71 3.59 8.58 -2.78
C VAL A 71 4.75 7.68 -2.43
N ASP A 72 5.95 8.13 -2.77
CA ASP A 72 7.22 7.58 -2.30
C ASP A 72 8.16 8.74 -1.97
N PHE A 73 8.38 8.96 -0.67
CA PHE A 73 9.25 10.01 -0.16
C PHE A 73 10.74 9.63 -0.18
N GLU A 74 11.09 8.35 -0.35
CA GLU A 74 12.50 7.90 -0.45
C GLU A 74 13.00 7.84 -1.91
N ALA A 75 12.09 7.81 -2.89
CA ALA A 75 12.45 7.92 -4.30
C ALA A 75 13.20 9.24 -4.60
N SER A 76 14.17 9.18 -5.53
CA SER A 76 14.96 10.35 -5.97
C SER A 76 14.90 10.49 -7.51
N PRO A 77 14.14 11.47 -8.04
CA PRO A 77 13.33 12.46 -7.32
C PRO A 77 12.12 11.82 -6.61
N MET A 78 11.63 12.49 -5.56
CA MET A 78 10.43 12.09 -4.83
C MET A 78 9.25 11.92 -5.78
N ILE A 79 8.45 10.87 -5.57
CA ILE A 79 7.28 10.59 -6.40
C ILE A 79 6.01 10.92 -5.61
N MET A 80 5.20 11.82 -6.15
CA MET A 80 3.84 12.10 -5.67
C MET A 80 2.93 12.18 -6.88
N LYS A 81 1.99 11.25 -7.00
CA LYS A 81 1.18 11.09 -8.21
C LYS A 81 -0.28 10.88 -7.85
N ALA A 82 -1.15 11.76 -8.35
CA ALA A 82 -2.58 11.49 -8.39
C ALA A 82 -2.88 10.55 -9.56
N TYR A 83 -3.82 9.64 -9.38
CA TYR A 83 -4.16 8.67 -10.41
C TYR A 83 -4.75 9.36 -11.65
N SER A 84 -4.31 8.88 -12.81
CA SER A 84 -4.90 9.18 -14.11
C SER A 84 -4.89 7.92 -14.98
N SER A 85 -5.77 7.82 -15.97
CA SER A 85 -5.85 6.63 -16.83
C SER A 85 -4.57 6.38 -17.62
N THR A 86 -3.77 7.41 -17.90
CA THR A 86 -2.46 7.26 -18.56
C THR A 86 -1.39 6.67 -17.65
N ASP A 87 -1.63 6.68 -16.33
CA ASP A 87 -0.70 6.17 -15.32
C ASP A 87 -1.05 4.76 -14.84
N HIS A 88 -2.05 4.11 -15.43
CA HIS A 88 -2.59 2.83 -14.97
C HIS A 88 -1.50 1.78 -14.72
N ALA A 89 -0.62 1.54 -15.70
CA ALA A 89 0.45 0.55 -15.57
C ALA A 89 1.44 0.86 -14.43
N PHE A 90 1.69 2.15 -14.14
CA PHE A 90 2.53 2.53 -13.01
C PHE A 90 1.86 2.17 -11.68
N PHE A 91 0.57 2.49 -11.54
CA PHE A 91 -0.18 2.20 -10.32
C PHE A 91 -0.39 0.71 -10.10
N GLU A 92 -0.67 -0.05 -11.16
CA GLU A 92 -0.80 -1.50 -11.12
C GLU A 92 0.51 -2.13 -10.62
N GLN A 93 1.65 -1.80 -11.23
CA GLN A 93 2.94 -2.34 -10.81
C GLN A 93 3.30 -1.91 -9.37
N ALA A 94 3.08 -0.65 -9.01
CA ALA A 94 3.36 -0.15 -7.67
C ALA A 94 2.47 -0.82 -6.61
N PHE A 95 1.22 -1.10 -6.95
CA PHE A 95 0.29 -1.82 -6.11
C PHE A 95 0.72 -3.28 -5.92
N GLU A 96 1.08 -3.97 -7.00
CA GLU A 96 1.56 -5.36 -6.97
C GLU A 96 2.80 -5.52 -6.10
N ASN A 97 3.78 -4.63 -6.26
CA ASN A 97 5.01 -4.67 -5.46
C ASN A 97 4.69 -4.54 -3.96
N LEU A 98 3.87 -3.55 -3.59
CA LEU A 98 3.44 -3.40 -2.20
C LEU A 98 2.61 -4.60 -1.73
N LEU A 99 1.75 -5.16 -2.57
CA LEU A 99 0.93 -6.30 -2.19
C LEU A 99 1.80 -7.54 -1.89
N HIS A 100 2.83 -7.77 -2.70
CA HIS A 100 3.82 -8.83 -2.46
C HIS A 100 4.60 -8.62 -1.16
N ASP A 101 5.05 -7.39 -0.86
CA ASP A 101 5.68 -7.10 0.44
C ASP A 101 4.76 -7.49 1.62
N PHE A 102 3.45 -7.28 1.47
CA PHE A 102 2.46 -7.65 2.48
C PHE A 102 2.20 -9.16 2.54
N GLU A 103 2.31 -9.89 1.43
CA GLU A 103 2.26 -11.35 1.43
C GLU A 103 3.45 -11.95 2.18
N ASP A 104 4.67 -11.43 1.96
CA ASP A 104 5.89 -11.88 2.65
C ASP A 104 5.76 -11.76 4.18
N ILE A 105 5.13 -10.68 4.66
CA ILE A 105 4.84 -10.47 6.09
C ILE A 105 3.87 -11.52 6.64
N LEU A 106 2.92 -11.96 5.82
CA LEU A 106 1.92 -12.95 6.22
C LEU A 106 2.45 -14.39 6.18
N GLU A 107 3.55 -14.64 5.47
CA GLU A 107 4.21 -15.93 5.35
C GLU A 107 5.36 -16.13 6.35
N SER A 108 5.84 -15.04 6.98
CA SER A 108 6.87 -15.06 8.05
C SER A 108 6.35 -15.49 9.41
#